data_AF-A0AAN9FGR1-F1
#
_entry.id   AF-A0AAN9FGR1-F1
#
_cell.length_a   1.000
_cell.length_b   1.000
_cell.length_c   1.000
_cell.angle_alpha   90.00
_cell.angle_beta   90.00
_cell.angle_gamma   90.00
#
_symmetry.space_group_name_H-M   'P 1'
#
loop_
_entity.id
_entity.type
_entity.pdbx_description
1 polymer ?
#
loop_
_entity_poly.entity_id
_entity_poly.type
_entity_poly.pdbx_seq_one_letter_code
_entity_poly.pdbx_strand_id
1 'polypeptide(L)'
;MIIVNDFKVIPREAREFGLGEVNYYVIIVVSAIFWQFYLFGAIGTIFCSSSLFSGILVSVLLPITEVLAVIFYKESFKVEKGISLVLSLWGFVSYFYGEFKEAKKMRTNIVSETELAGNNSIHAP
;
A
#
# COMPACT_ATOMS: atom_id res chain seq x y z
N MET A 1 -18.27 13.56 -9.62
CA MET A 1 -18.84 12.28 -9.12
C MET A 1 -20.38 12.26 -9.03
N ILE A 2 -21.11 13.38 -9.13
CA ILE A 2 -22.61 13.37 -9.18
C ILE A 2 -23.15 13.30 -10.62
N ILE A 3 -22.30 13.56 -11.62
CA ILE A 3 -22.70 13.77 -13.02
C ILE A 3 -22.79 12.45 -13.81
N VAL A 4 -22.08 11.41 -13.37
CA VAL A 4 -22.22 10.06 -13.91
C VAL A 4 -23.17 9.32 -12.99
N ASN A 5 -24.26 8.81 -13.56
CA ASN A 5 -25.43 8.26 -12.87
C ASN A 5 -25.14 6.94 -12.11
N ASP A 6 -23.90 6.72 -11.66
CA ASP A 6 -23.39 5.52 -10.99
C ASP A 6 -24.15 5.23 -9.69
N PHE A 7 -24.59 6.27 -8.97
CA PHE A 7 -25.40 6.09 -7.76
C PHE A 7 -26.79 5.50 -8.03
N LYS A 8 -27.33 5.61 -9.25
CA LYS A 8 -28.58 4.91 -9.63
C LYS A 8 -28.34 3.43 -9.92
N VAL A 9 -27.10 3.02 -10.14
CA VAL A 9 -26.75 1.62 -10.43
C VAL A 9 -26.59 0.81 -9.15
N ILE A 10 -26.11 1.43 -8.06
CA ILE A 10 -25.96 0.82 -6.72
C ILE A 10 -27.21 0.06 -6.23
N PRO A 11 -28.44 0.62 -6.27
CA PRO A 11 -29.63 -0.12 -5.82
C PRO A 11 -30.01 -1.29 -6.73
N ARG A 12 -29.66 -1.24 -8.03
CA ARG A 12 -29.84 -2.37 -8.94
C ARG A 12 -28.84 -3.48 -8.61
N GLU A 13 -27.58 -3.13 -8.37
CA GLU A 13 -26.54 -4.09 -7.98
C GLU A 13 -26.82 -4.73 -6.62
N ALA A 14 -27.31 -3.96 -5.65
CA ALA A 14 -27.70 -4.48 -4.35
C ALA A 14 -28.76 -5.59 -4.48
N ARG A 15 -29.73 -5.40 -5.38
CA ARG A 15 -30.83 -6.35 -5.60
C ARG A 15 -30.40 -7.61 -6.34
N GLU A 16 -29.41 -7.48 -7.21
CA GLU A 16 -28.78 -8.60 -7.91
C GLU A 16 -27.68 -9.29 -7.07
N PHE A 17 -27.35 -8.72 -5.90
CA PHE A 17 -26.35 -9.28 -5.01
C PHE A 17 -26.89 -10.56 -4.36
N GLY A 18 -26.39 -11.72 -4.82
CA GLY A 18 -26.88 -13.04 -4.43
C GLY A 18 -26.77 -13.38 -2.93
N LEU A 19 -26.10 -12.54 -2.14
CA LEU A 19 -25.99 -12.64 -0.68
C LEU A 19 -27.00 -11.75 0.08
N GLY A 20 -27.83 -10.99 -0.63
CA GLY A 20 -28.87 -10.10 -0.09
C GLY A 20 -28.50 -8.62 -0.12
N GLU A 21 -29.50 -7.78 -0.35
CA GLU A 21 -29.38 -6.31 -0.47
C GLU A 21 -28.72 -5.67 0.76
N VAL A 22 -29.12 -6.08 1.97
CA VAL A 22 -28.59 -5.54 3.22
C VAL A 22 -27.10 -5.84 3.36
N ASN A 23 -26.68 -7.05 3.01
CA ASN A 23 -25.27 -7.45 3.08
C ASN A 23 -24.41 -6.66 2.10
N TYR A 24 -24.92 -6.36 0.91
CA TYR A 24 -24.23 -5.49 -0.05
C TYR A 24 -23.94 -4.12 0.55
N TYR A 25 -24.94 -3.45 1.12
CA TYR A 25 -24.75 -2.14 1.74
C TYR A 25 -23.81 -2.19 2.95
N VAL A 26 -23.91 -3.23 3.78
CA VAL A 26 -23.01 -3.42 4.93
C VAL A 26 -21.56 -3.56 4.45
N ILE A 27 -21.29 -4.38 3.42
CA ILE A 27 -19.94 -4.57 2.87
C ILE A 27 -19.39 -3.25 2.31
N ILE A 28 -20.20 -2.50 1.55
CA ILE A 28 -19.78 -1.21 0.99
C ILE A 28 -19.44 -0.21 2.09
N VAL A 29 -20.30 -0.08 3.11
CA VAL A 29 -20.09 0.87 4.21
C VAL A 29 -18.86 0.47 5.02
N VAL A 30 -18.72 -0.80 5.38
CA VAL A 30 -17.56 -1.32 6.12
C VAL A 30 -16.27 -1.11 5.31
N SER A 31 -16.29 -1.42 4.00
CA SER A 31 -15.16 -1.17 3.10
C SER A 31 -14.77 0.30 3.04
N ALA A 32 -15.76 1.21 2.91
CA ALA A 32 -15.51 2.65 2.91
C ALA A 32 -14.87 3.14 4.21
N ILE A 33 -15.32 2.62 5.37
CA ILE A 33 -14.73 2.93 6.67
C ILE A 33 -13.27 2.45 6.74
N PHE A 34 -12.99 1.21 6.33
CA PHE A 34 -11.61 0.69 6.26
C PHE A 34 -10.72 1.54 5.34
N TRP A 35 -11.25 1.97 4.20
CA TRP A 35 -10.53 2.83 3.26
C TRP A 35 -10.19 4.20 3.86
N GLN A 36 -11.11 4.78 4.63
CA GLN A 36 -10.87 6.02 5.35
C GLN A 36 -9.79 5.86 6.43
N PHE A 37 -9.83 4.79 7.22
CA PHE A 37 -8.78 4.50 8.21
C PHE A 37 -7.42 4.28 7.57
N TYR A 38 -7.36 3.60 6.42
CA TYR A 38 -6.12 3.41 5.67
C TYR A 38 -5.52 4.76 5.23
N LEU A 39 -6.32 5.64 4.64
CA LEU A 39 -5.87 6.97 4.24
C LEU A 39 -5.43 7.82 5.44
N PHE A 40 -6.20 7.77 6.53
CA PHE A 40 -5.85 8.48 7.77
C PHE A 40 -4.56 7.93 8.39
N GLY A 41 -4.36 6.61 8.38
CA GLY A 41 -3.15 5.95 8.84
C GLY A 41 -1.92 6.31 8.00
N ALA A 42 -2.07 6.40 6.68
CA ALA A 42 -1.00 6.86 5.79
C ALA A 42 -0.63 8.32 6.11
N ILE A 43 -1.60 9.22 6.19
CA ILE A 43 -1.38 10.64 6.52
C ILE A 43 -0.73 10.78 7.91
N GLY A 44 -1.22 10.04 8.91
CA GLY A 44 -0.65 10.04 10.26
C GLY A 44 0.80 9.54 10.29
N THR A 45 1.13 8.53 9.48
CA THR A 45 2.49 8.01 9.35
C THR A 45 3.44 9.04 8.71
N ILE A 46 2.96 9.77 7.70
CA ILE A 46 3.71 10.84 7.03
C ILE A 46 4.03 11.97 8.02
N PHE A 47 3.05 12.39 8.82
CA PHE A 47 3.20 13.48 9.79
C PHE A 47 4.13 13.12 10.96
N CYS A 48 4.11 11.86 11.41
CA CYS A 48 4.86 11.41 12.59
C CYS A 48 6.33 11.07 12.30
N SER A 49 6.64 10.58 11.09
CA SER A 49 7.99 10.12 10.76
C SER A 49 8.54 10.78 9.50
N SER A 50 8.06 10.34 8.33
CA SER A 50 8.45 10.89 7.02
C SER A 50 7.64 10.23 5.90
N SER A 51 7.55 10.91 4.76
CA SER A 51 6.93 10.35 3.53
C SER A 51 7.61 9.03 3.10
N LEU A 52 8.93 8.93 3.28
CA LEU A 52 9.70 7.72 2.94
C LEU A 52 9.34 6.52 3.83
N PHE A 53 9.14 6.74 5.13
CA PHE A 53 8.68 5.68 6.03
C PHE A 53 7.25 5.23 5.74
N SER A 54 6.37 6.16 5.34
CA SER A 54 5.02 5.82 4.88
C SER A 54 5.03 4.98 3.61
N GLY A 55 5.88 5.32 2.63
CA GLY A 55 6.04 4.54 1.41
C GLY A 55 6.53 3.12 1.69
N ILE A 56 7.53 2.98 2.58
CA ILE A 56 8.03 1.68 3.05
C ILE A 56 6.93 0.84 3.69
N LEU A 57 6.13 1.45 4.57
CA LEU A 57 5.01 0.77 5.23
C LEU A 57 3.98 0.26 4.22
N VAL A 58 3.57 1.09 3.26
CA VAL A 58 2.63 0.72 2.20
C VAL A 58 3.21 -0.41 1.32
N SER A 59 4.49 -0.33 0.98
CA SER A 59 5.18 -1.36 0.19
C SER A 59 5.34 -2.70 0.90
N VAL A 60 5.42 -2.71 2.23
CA VAL A 60 5.39 -3.95 3.02
C VAL A 60 3.97 -4.47 3.19
N LEU A 61 2.98 -3.57 3.29
CA LEU A 61 1.57 -3.95 3.40
C LEU A 61 1.05 -4.65 2.14
N LEU A 62 1.48 -4.21 0.96
CA LEU A 62 1.09 -4.80 -0.34
C LEU A 62 1.34 -6.32 -0.43
N PRO A 63 2.56 -6.85 -0.25
CA PRO A 63 2.79 -8.28 -0.34
C PRO A 63 2.08 -9.06 0.78
N ILE A 64 1.88 -8.45 1.95
CA ILE A 64 1.11 -9.07 3.04
C ILE A 64 -0.36 -9.25 2.61
N THR A 65 -0.97 -8.23 1.98
CA THR A 65 -2.34 -8.32 1.48
C THR A 65 -2.50 -9.35 0.36
N GLU A 66 -1.51 -9.47 -0.54
CA GLU A 66 -1.50 -10.50 -1.59
C GLU A 66 -1.45 -11.92 -0.99
N VAL A 67 -0.60 -12.15 0.01
CA VAL A 67 -0.51 -13.45 0.70
C VAL A 67 -1.81 -13.76 1.43
N LEU A 68 -2.41 -12.79 2.12
CA LEU A 68 -3.71 -12.96 2.78
C LEU A 68 -4.80 -13.31 1.78
N ALA A 69 -4.82 -12.66 0.60
CA ALA A 69 -5.78 -12.96 -0.45
C ALA A 69 -5.67 -14.42 -0.92
N VAL A 70 -4.45 -14.92 -1.14
CA VAL A 70 -4.22 -16.33 -1.51
C VAL A 70 -4.73 -17.28 -0.42
N ILE A 71 -4.48 -16.97 0.86
CA ILE A 71 -4.87 -17.83 1.99
C ILE A 71 -6.38 -17.82 2.22
N PHE A 72 -7.05 -16.67 2.09
CA PHE A 72 -8.48 -16.53 2.39
C PHE A 72 -9.36 -17.02 1.25
N TYR A 73 -9.01 -16.72 0.00
CA TYR A 73 -9.93 -17.01 -1.10
C TYR A 73 -10.05 -18.51 -1.35
N LYS A 74 -9.03 -19.34 -1.06
CA LYS A 74 -9.02 -20.83 -1.16
C LYS A 74 -9.78 -21.41 -2.36
N GLU A 75 -10.00 -20.62 -3.40
CA GLU A 75 -10.65 -21.05 -4.61
C GLU A 75 -9.72 -22.04 -5.30
N SER A 76 -10.25 -22.83 -6.22
CA SER A 76 -9.45 -23.65 -7.14
C SER A 76 -8.65 -22.75 -8.09
N PHE A 77 -7.69 -22.01 -7.54
CA PHE A 77 -6.64 -21.33 -8.25
C PHE A 77 -5.86 -22.44 -8.95
N LYS A 78 -6.13 -22.62 -10.24
CA LYS A 78 -5.26 -23.41 -11.11
C LYS A 78 -3.82 -23.04 -10.80
N VAL A 79 -2.97 -24.04 -10.68
CA VAL A 79 -1.55 -23.90 -10.32
C VAL A 79 -0.87 -22.79 -11.14
N GLU A 80 -1.27 -22.62 -12.40
CA GLU A 80 -0.90 -21.54 -13.31
C GLU A 80 -1.11 -20.12 -12.74
N LYS A 81 -2.27 -19.83 -12.15
CA LYS A 81 -2.59 -18.52 -11.55
C LYS A 81 -1.79 -18.29 -10.26
N GLY A 82 -1.55 -19.36 -9.49
CA GLY A 82 -0.71 -19.31 -8.29
C GLY A 82 0.75 -19.03 -8.63
N ILE A 83 1.31 -19.70 -9.63
CA ILE A 83 2.68 -19.46 -10.11
C ILE A 83 2.83 -18.03 -10.62
N SER A 84 1.86 -17.53 -11.40
CA SER A 84 1.89 -16.14 -11.87
C SER A 84 1.89 -15.13 -10.72
N LEU A 85 1.13 -15.40 -9.66
CA LEU A 85 1.05 -14.54 -8.48
C LEU A 85 2.34 -14.62 -7.64
N VAL A 86 2.94 -15.80 -7.52
CA VAL A 86 4.26 -15.95 -6.87
C VAL A 86 5.35 -15.25 -7.66
N LEU A 87 5.35 -15.33 -9.00
CA LEU A 87 6.32 -14.62 -9.86
C LEU A 87 6.15 -13.11 -9.79
N SER A 88 4.92 -12.59 -9.77
CA SER A 88 4.67 -11.16 -9.62
C SER A 88 5.12 -10.68 -8.23
N LEU A 89 4.84 -11.45 -7.18
CA LEU A 89 5.30 -11.15 -5.82
C LEU A 89 6.82 -11.19 -5.71
N TRP A 90 7.47 -12.16 -6.35
CA TRP A 90 8.93 -12.26 -6.43
C TRP A 90 9.55 -11.05 -7.14
N GLY A 91 8.97 -10.63 -8.27
CA GLY A 91 9.39 -9.42 -8.98
C GLY A 91 9.22 -8.16 -8.13
N PHE A 92 8.10 -8.04 -7.42
CA PHE A 92 7.82 -6.94 -6.51
C PHE A 92 8.85 -6.87 -5.37
N VAL A 93 9.10 -8.01 -4.71
CA VAL A 93 10.11 -8.10 -3.62
C VAL A 93 11.52 -7.76 -4.13
N SER A 94 11.89 -8.21 -5.33
CA SER A 94 13.18 -7.90 -5.94
C SER A 94 13.37 -6.41 -6.23
N TYR A 95 12.33 -5.75 -6.77
CA TYR A 95 12.33 -4.31 -7.02
C TYR A 95 12.46 -3.52 -5.70
N PHE A 96 11.65 -3.87 -4.70
CA PHE A 96 11.71 -3.21 -3.40
C PHE A 96 13.07 -3.40 -2.72
N TYR A 97 13.66 -4.60 -2.77
CA TYR A 97 15.00 -4.82 -2.21
C TYR A 97 16.06 -3.89 -2.81
N GLY A 98 15.96 -3.59 -4.11
CA GLY A 98 16.80 -2.58 -4.78
C GLY A 98 16.54 -1.17 -4.25
N GLU A 99 15.27 -0.76 -4.19
CA GLU A 99 14.84 0.56 -3.72
C GLU A 99 15.26 0.82 -2.25
N PHE A 100 15.11 -0.18 -1.37
CA PHE A 100 15.55 -0.11 0.03
C PHE A 100 17.07 0.04 0.16
N LYS A 101 17.83 -0.66 -0.67
CA LYS A 101 19.30 -0.61 -0.67
C LYS A 101 19.80 0.75 -1.16
N GLU A 102 19.18 1.30 -2.20
CA GLU A 102 19.48 2.63 -2.72
C GLU A 102 19.06 3.74 -1.75
N ALA A 103 17.87 3.64 -1.14
CA ALA A 103 17.42 4.57 -0.10
C ALA A 103 18.36 4.58 1.12
N LYS A 104 18.89 3.42 1.52
CA LYS A 104 19.88 3.32 2.59
C LYS A 104 21.21 3.98 2.19
N LYS A 105 21.64 3.81 0.95
CA LYS A 105 22.87 4.40 0.40
C LYS A 105 22.78 5.93 0.29
N MET A 106 21.62 6.48 -0.10
CA MET A 106 21.38 7.92 -0.12
C MET A 106 21.41 8.52 1.29
N ARG A 107 20.77 7.87 2.28
CA ARG A 107 20.84 8.35 3.67
C ARG A 107 22.26 8.38 4.22
N THR A 108 23.08 7.39 3.92
CA THR A 108 24.50 7.39 4.32
C THR A 108 25.30 8.52 3.66
N ASN A 109 25.03 8.85 2.39
CA ASN A 109 25.68 9.97 1.71
C ASN A 109 25.26 11.32 2.28
N ILE A 110 23.95 11.54 2.53
CA ILE A 110 23.44 12.78 3.13
C ILE A 110 24.04 13.01 4.52
N VAL A 111 24.12 11.97 5.35
CA VAL A 111 24.77 12.06 6.68
C VAL A 111 26.26 12.38 6.53
N SER A 112 26.96 11.75 5.60
CA SER A 112 28.39 12.02 5.36
C SER A 112 28.66 13.44 4.87
N GLU A 113 27.82 14.01 3.99
CA GLU A 113 27.99 15.39 3.49
C GLU A 113 27.69 16.43 4.58
N THR A 114 26.71 16.14 5.45
CA THR A 114 26.35 17.05 6.55
C THR A 114 27.44 17.11 7.63
N GLU A 115 28.08 15.98 7.93
CA GLU A 115 29.24 15.90 8.85
C GLU A 115 30.49 16.59 8.27
N LEU A 116 30.68 16.55 6.94
CA LEU A 116 31.80 17.21 6.25
C LEU A 116 31.60 18.72 6.13
N ALA A 117 30.36 19.19 5.96
CA ALA A 117 30.03 20.62 5.98
C ALA A 117 30.09 21.22 7.40
N GLY A 118 29.71 20.45 8.43
CA GLY A 118 29.83 20.84 9.83
C GLY A 118 31.29 20.94 10.32
N ASN A 119 32.19 20.08 9.85
CA ASN A 119 33.60 20.13 10.26
C ASN A 119 34.38 21.27 9.57
N ASN A 120 34.04 21.60 8.32
CA ASN A 120 34.73 22.65 7.55
C ASN A 120 34.31 24.08 7.97
N SER A 121 33.16 24.23 8.63
CA SER A 121 32.68 25.52 9.15
C SER A 121 33.24 25.86 10.54
N ILE A 122 33.79 24.88 11.27
CA ILE A 122 34.49 25.09 12.55
C ILE A 122 35.96 25.51 12.33
N HIS A 123 36.49 25.32 11.11
CA HIS A 123 37.89 25.55 10.77
C HIS A 123 38.15 26.74 9.82
N ALA A 124 37.13 27.53 9.47
CA ALA A 124 37.31 28.76 8.71
C ALA A 124 37.81 29.88 9.66
N PRO A 125 38.98 30.50 9.40
CA PRO A 125 39.54 31.57 10.23
C PRO A 125 38.76 32.89 10.14
#